data_AF-A0A8T0M1T7-F1
#
_entry.id   AF-A0A8T0M1T7-F1
#
_cell.length_a   1.000
_cell.length_b   1.000
_cell.length_c   1.000
_cell.angle_alpha   90.00
_cell.angle_beta   90.00
_cell.angle_gamma   90.00
#
_symmetry.space_group_name_H-M   'P 1'
#
loop_
_entity.id
_entity.type
_entity.pdbx_description
1 polymer ?
#
loop_
_entity_poly.entity_id
_entity_poly.type
_entity_poly.pdbx_seq_one_letter_code
_entity_poly.pdbx_strand_id
1 'polypeptide(L)'
;MLSPIRVFSLFALTATAASAQPSYVYKFDAATAGGVDGSIQVKYAGDNSTTATITAALDFSGVSQSDLAAFAESFNDTCSQAVTSYTWHIHTKWNSTQSSDSYAKCNKAATDNHYDPDHACGPVSEYIALPECKAKSASYACNPANYTADPTVCEKGDLSGKVGKITPGEGSKVTQEWTDEHYPLPSENTESWSIVLHAVCENEAYRFSCAVGTKEDGEVQQSSPTQVEQNSPTQGAVAPGCGMQRVQKEINEVEASVEEADQKVYDLRTAHQFTTCTLHISTNQTWGPMHTYVYKFDAATAGGVDGSIQVKYAGDNSTTATITAALDFSGVDQAKIAAFDGNCTEDVTSYKWHIHTKWNSTQSSDSFKQCSKAATGNHYDPDHACGSASEYIDLPECKAKSKSYACSPSNYTSDPTVCEKGDLSGKFGAFKLGEGASVSEEWTDEHYPLPSENTDSWSIVLHAVCGKEAPRISCAVGAKSDGQVEQNDPTQVEQNDVQATVSPDCGVKMD
;
A
#
# COMPACT_ATOMS: atom_id res chain seq x y z
N MET A 1 -30.25 -42.40 55.14
CA MET A 1 -29.21 -41.36 54.97
C MET A 1 -28.64 -41.52 53.58
N LEU A 2 -29.08 -40.68 52.65
CA LEU A 2 -28.59 -40.60 51.27
C LEU A 2 -28.45 -39.10 50.97
N SER A 3 -27.26 -38.69 50.53
CA SER A 3 -26.93 -37.29 50.24
C SER A 3 -27.02 -37.05 48.72
N PRO A 4 -27.57 -35.92 48.23
CA PRO A 4 -27.70 -35.68 46.80
C PRO A 4 -26.43 -35.03 46.22
N ILE A 5 -26.00 -35.54 45.07
CA ILE A 5 -24.93 -34.98 44.23
C ILE A 5 -25.50 -33.78 43.47
N ARG A 6 -24.88 -32.60 43.59
CA ARG A 6 -25.14 -31.44 42.73
C ARG A 6 -24.15 -31.46 41.56
N VAL A 7 -24.68 -31.56 40.34
CA VAL A 7 -23.94 -31.37 39.10
C VAL A 7 -23.93 -29.88 38.79
N PHE A 8 -22.74 -29.27 38.74
CA PHE A 8 -22.53 -27.93 38.18
C PHE A 8 -22.27 -28.08 36.68
N SER A 9 -23.21 -27.62 35.84
CA SER A 9 -22.95 -27.40 34.42
C SER A 9 -22.11 -26.14 34.26
N LEU A 10 -20.86 -26.32 33.85
CA LEU A 10 -19.97 -25.24 33.43
C LEU A 10 -20.30 -24.93 31.95
N PHE A 11 -21.07 -23.88 31.69
CA PHE A 11 -21.15 -23.30 30.34
C PHE A 11 -19.88 -22.48 30.12
N ALA A 12 -18.97 -22.99 29.28
CA ALA A 12 -17.88 -22.19 28.75
C ALA A 12 -18.46 -21.17 27.75
N LEU A 13 -18.59 -19.92 28.19
CA LEU A 13 -18.78 -18.79 27.28
C LEU A 13 -17.43 -18.57 26.57
N THR A 14 -17.31 -19.02 25.33
CA THR A 14 -16.23 -18.58 24.44
C THR A 14 -16.51 -17.13 24.07
N ALA A 15 -15.88 -16.19 24.77
CA ALA A 15 -15.81 -14.82 24.30
C ALA A 15 -14.88 -14.79 23.08
N THR A 16 -15.45 -14.74 21.88
CA THR A 16 -14.71 -14.31 20.69
C THR A 16 -14.27 -12.87 20.92
N ALA A 17 -12.97 -12.64 21.03
CA ALA A 17 -12.41 -11.30 21.03
C ALA A 17 -12.88 -10.61 19.73
N ALA A 18 -13.70 -9.56 19.86
CA ALA A 18 -14.04 -8.72 18.73
C ALA A 18 -12.74 -8.01 18.29
N SER A 19 -12.30 -8.27 17.06
CA SER A 19 -11.22 -7.48 16.45
C SER A 19 -11.60 -6.00 16.56
N ALA A 20 -10.67 -5.17 17.04
CA ALA A 20 -10.91 -3.73 17.09
C ALA A 20 -11.07 -3.23 15.65
N GLN A 21 -12.19 -2.58 15.38
CA GLN A 21 -12.47 -2.01 14.05
C GLN A 21 -11.44 -0.92 13.75
N PRO A 22 -10.88 -0.86 12.53
CA PRO A 22 -9.95 0.19 12.19
C PRO A 22 -10.67 1.54 12.27
N SER A 23 -10.00 2.53 12.84
CA SER A 23 -10.49 3.90 12.85
C SER A 23 -9.37 4.89 12.61
N TYR A 24 -9.75 6.04 12.07
CA TYR A 24 -8.86 7.16 11.80
C TYR A 24 -9.48 8.44 12.34
N VAL A 25 -8.64 9.33 12.84
CA VAL A 25 -9.07 10.63 13.33
C VAL A 25 -8.25 11.73 12.67
N TYR A 26 -8.96 12.70 12.13
CA TYR A 26 -8.44 13.93 11.54
C TYR A 26 -8.70 15.04 12.54
N LYS A 27 -7.65 15.50 13.25
CA LYS A 27 -7.75 16.52 14.31
C LYS A 27 -7.45 17.90 13.75
N PHE A 28 -8.39 18.83 13.95
CA PHE A 28 -8.25 20.24 13.62
C PHE A 28 -7.99 21.01 14.92
N ASP A 29 -6.87 21.72 14.98
CA ASP A 29 -6.54 22.60 16.11
C ASP A 29 -6.81 24.05 15.69
N ALA A 30 -7.65 24.76 16.44
CA ALA A 30 -8.04 26.13 16.12
C ALA A 30 -6.87 27.06 15.79
N ALA A 31 -5.71 26.86 16.43
CA ALA A 31 -4.53 27.70 16.25
C ALA A 31 -3.85 27.50 14.88
N THR A 32 -3.97 26.31 14.28
CA THR A 32 -3.28 25.94 13.04
C THR A 32 -4.25 25.74 11.88
N ALA A 33 -5.49 25.34 12.17
CA ALA A 33 -6.53 24.97 11.22
C ALA A 33 -7.47 26.13 10.83
N GLY A 34 -6.98 27.37 10.90
CA GLY A 34 -7.73 28.55 10.44
C GLY A 34 -8.96 28.85 11.29
N GLY A 35 -8.91 28.51 12.58
CA GLY A 35 -10.01 28.71 13.53
C GLY A 35 -11.01 27.55 13.62
N VAL A 36 -10.82 26.47 12.86
CA VAL A 36 -11.58 25.23 13.01
C VAL A 36 -11.00 24.42 14.16
N ASP A 37 -11.82 24.02 15.11
CA ASP A 37 -11.43 23.13 16.22
C ASP A 37 -12.21 21.83 16.20
N GLY A 38 -11.62 20.75 16.70
CA GLY A 38 -12.28 19.45 16.90
C GLY A 38 -11.75 18.36 15.97
N SER A 39 -12.62 17.45 15.55
CA SER A 39 -12.20 16.31 14.74
C SER A 39 -13.26 15.74 13.81
N ILE A 40 -12.78 15.01 12.81
CA ILE A 40 -13.56 14.05 12.02
C ILE A 40 -13.00 12.67 12.32
N GLN A 41 -13.87 11.75 12.75
CA GLN A 41 -13.54 10.36 13.02
C GLN A 41 -14.14 9.50 11.92
N VAL A 42 -13.38 8.52 11.45
CA VAL A 42 -13.82 7.52 10.49
C VAL A 42 -13.67 6.17 11.15
N LYS A 43 -14.76 5.42 11.26
CA LYS A 43 -14.77 4.08 11.83
C LYS A 43 -15.27 3.10 10.78
N TYR A 44 -14.44 2.15 10.43
CA TYR A 44 -14.79 1.13 9.46
C TYR A 44 -15.70 0.06 10.05
N ALA A 45 -16.55 -0.54 9.21
CA ALA A 45 -17.36 -1.68 9.62
C ALA A 45 -16.57 -3.00 9.68
N GLY A 46 -15.36 -3.03 9.10
CA GLY A 46 -14.44 -4.17 9.07
C GLY A 46 -13.08 -3.78 8.49
N ASP A 47 -12.07 -4.65 8.68
CA ASP A 47 -10.70 -4.43 8.19
C ASP A 47 -10.57 -4.30 6.67
N ASN A 48 -11.55 -4.81 5.92
CA ASN A 48 -11.64 -4.73 4.45
C ASN A 48 -12.99 -4.15 4.00
N SER A 49 -13.58 -3.28 4.81
CA SER A 49 -14.89 -2.70 4.52
C SER A 49 -14.74 -1.33 3.85
N THR A 50 -15.39 -1.13 2.71
CA THR A 50 -15.63 0.21 2.14
C THR A 50 -16.75 0.95 2.86
N THR A 51 -17.53 0.25 3.70
CA THR A 51 -18.50 0.88 4.57
C THR A 51 -17.81 1.45 5.80
N ALA A 52 -17.94 2.76 5.99
CA ALA A 52 -17.44 3.49 7.15
C ALA A 52 -18.49 4.44 7.72
N THR A 53 -18.52 4.55 9.05
CA THR A 53 -19.22 5.61 9.76
C THR A 53 -18.27 6.78 9.93
N ILE A 54 -18.69 7.96 9.48
CA ILE A 54 -17.93 9.20 9.59
C ILE A 54 -18.64 10.10 10.60
N THR A 55 -17.97 10.49 11.67
CA THR A 55 -18.51 11.37 12.70
C THR A 55 -17.69 12.66 12.73
N ALA A 56 -18.33 13.80 12.46
CA ALA A 56 -17.71 15.11 12.60
C ALA A 56 -18.18 15.79 13.88
N ALA A 57 -17.24 16.23 14.70
CA ALA A 57 -17.43 17.10 15.85
C ALA A 57 -16.52 18.32 15.69
N LEU A 58 -17.03 19.36 15.03
CA LEU A 58 -16.24 20.52 14.60
C LEU A 58 -16.85 21.82 15.14
N ASP A 59 -15.98 22.77 15.47
CA ASP A 59 -16.33 24.11 15.89
C ASP A 59 -15.70 25.13 14.93
N PHE A 60 -16.54 25.91 14.25
CA PHE A 60 -16.14 26.93 13.29
C PHE A 60 -16.22 28.34 13.90
N SER A 61 -16.50 28.49 15.20
CA SER A 61 -16.64 29.80 15.84
C SER A 61 -15.36 30.64 15.82
N GLY A 62 -14.20 30.00 15.68
CA GLY A 62 -12.90 30.66 15.50
C GLY A 62 -12.59 31.07 14.06
N VAL A 63 -13.40 30.67 13.07
CA VAL A 63 -13.16 30.96 11.65
C VAL A 63 -13.49 32.43 11.36
N SER A 64 -12.49 33.17 10.87
CA SER A 64 -12.60 34.59 10.58
C SER A 64 -13.11 34.84 9.16
N GLN A 65 -14.28 35.47 9.03
CA GLN A 65 -14.82 35.86 7.73
C GLN A 65 -13.91 36.85 6.98
N SER A 66 -13.23 37.75 7.70
CA SER A 66 -12.30 38.69 7.06
C SER A 66 -11.07 37.98 6.51
N ASP A 67 -10.61 36.91 7.18
CA ASP A 67 -9.44 36.16 6.74
C ASP A 67 -9.79 35.31 5.52
N LEU A 68 -10.99 34.70 5.50
CA LEU A 68 -11.53 34.03 4.31
C LEU A 68 -11.69 34.99 3.12
N ALA A 69 -12.22 36.20 3.36
CA ALA A 69 -12.32 37.22 2.34
C ALA A 69 -10.94 37.63 1.79
N ALA A 70 -9.97 37.90 2.67
CA ALA A 70 -8.60 38.23 2.26
C ALA A 70 -7.91 37.06 1.52
N PHE A 71 -8.20 35.82 1.90
CA PHE A 71 -7.69 34.64 1.19
C PHE A 71 -8.30 34.51 -0.20
N ALA A 72 -9.62 34.71 -0.35
CA ALA A 72 -10.28 34.72 -1.66
C ALA A 72 -9.73 35.83 -2.58
N GLU A 73 -9.44 37.02 -2.03
CA GLU A 73 -8.81 38.11 -2.79
C GLU A 73 -7.44 37.72 -3.38
N SER A 74 -6.71 36.80 -2.74
CA SER A 74 -5.44 36.28 -3.28
C SER A 74 -5.59 35.48 -4.58
N PHE A 75 -6.82 35.02 -4.86
CA PHE A 75 -7.21 34.38 -6.12
C PHE A 75 -7.95 35.33 -7.07
N ASN A 76 -7.96 36.63 -6.76
CA ASN A 76 -8.70 37.67 -7.49
C ASN A 76 -10.22 37.39 -7.53
N ASP A 77 -10.76 36.90 -6.41
CA ASP A 77 -12.19 36.68 -6.19
C ASP A 77 -12.68 37.35 -4.89
N THR A 78 -13.98 37.30 -4.61
CA THR A 78 -14.61 37.91 -3.45
C THR A 78 -15.40 36.90 -2.63
N CYS A 79 -15.10 36.79 -1.32
CA CYS A 79 -15.92 36.07 -0.35
C CYS A 79 -16.64 37.05 0.57
N SER A 80 -17.60 37.78 0.01
CA SER A 80 -18.26 38.91 0.69
C SER A 80 -19.35 38.47 1.67
N GLN A 81 -19.96 37.32 1.42
CA GLN A 81 -21.02 36.75 2.24
C GLN A 81 -20.44 35.82 3.31
N ALA A 82 -21.12 35.77 4.46
CA ALA A 82 -20.76 34.86 5.53
C ALA A 82 -20.75 33.42 5.01
N VAL A 83 -19.63 32.71 5.20
CA VAL A 83 -19.52 31.30 4.83
C VAL A 83 -20.35 30.48 5.80
N THR A 84 -21.36 29.78 5.29
CA THR A 84 -22.26 28.92 6.09
C THR A 84 -22.18 27.46 5.71
N SER A 85 -21.40 27.10 4.68
CA SER A 85 -21.26 25.72 4.24
C SER A 85 -19.83 25.44 3.79
N TYR A 86 -19.40 24.20 4.01
CA TYR A 86 -18.06 23.74 3.71
C TYR A 86 -18.15 22.45 2.92
N THR A 87 -17.50 22.41 1.76
CA THR A 87 -17.21 21.14 1.10
C THR A 87 -15.95 20.54 1.73
N TRP A 88 -15.81 19.24 1.62
CA TRP A 88 -14.81 18.46 2.31
C TRP A 88 -14.54 17.19 1.52
N HIS A 89 -13.26 16.89 1.36
CA HIS A 89 -12.78 15.82 0.50
C HIS A 89 -11.55 15.15 1.12
N ILE A 90 -11.28 13.92 0.69
CA ILE A 90 -10.03 13.21 0.97
C ILE A 90 -9.02 13.58 -0.12
N HIS A 91 -7.84 13.95 0.35
CA HIS A 91 -6.71 14.40 -0.45
C HIS A 91 -5.53 13.44 -0.25
N THR A 92 -4.80 13.15 -1.32
CA THR A 92 -3.84 12.03 -1.34
C THR A 92 -2.50 12.31 -0.68
N LYS A 93 -2.29 13.56 -0.25
CA LYS A 93 -1.01 14.01 0.32
C LYS A 93 -1.19 14.81 1.61
N TRP A 94 -0.12 14.78 2.40
CA TRP A 94 0.11 15.62 3.55
C TRP A 94 1.59 16.02 3.55
N ASN A 95 1.85 17.33 3.60
CA ASN A 95 3.21 17.86 3.64
C ASN A 95 3.34 18.91 4.73
N SER A 96 3.12 18.48 5.96
CA SER A 96 3.32 19.29 7.15
C SER A 96 3.81 18.43 8.31
N THR A 97 4.56 19.04 9.22
CA THR A 97 4.94 18.42 10.49
C THR A 97 3.87 18.60 11.57
N GLN A 98 2.81 19.37 11.28
CA GLN A 98 1.69 19.59 12.18
C GLN A 98 0.57 18.58 11.88
N SER A 99 -0.38 18.42 12.81
CA SER A 99 -1.57 17.60 12.60
C SER A 99 -2.63 18.28 11.75
N SER A 100 -2.63 19.62 11.72
CA SER A 100 -3.51 20.43 10.88
C SER A 100 -2.84 21.72 10.41
N ASP A 101 -3.36 22.29 9.34
CA ASP A 101 -2.89 23.53 8.72
C ASP A 101 -4.05 24.31 8.08
N SER A 102 -3.75 25.49 7.53
CA SER A 102 -4.76 26.38 6.95
C SER A 102 -4.28 27.19 5.75
N TYR A 103 -5.25 27.70 4.99
CA TYR A 103 -5.11 28.61 3.85
C TYR A 103 -4.06 28.12 2.84
N ALA A 104 -3.04 28.94 2.55
CA ALA A 104 -1.98 28.63 1.61
C ALA A 104 -1.20 27.35 1.97
N LYS A 105 -1.24 26.88 3.22
CA LYS A 105 -0.60 25.61 3.62
C LYS A 105 -1.43 24.38 3.30
N CYS A 106 -2.71 24.53 2.94
CA CYS A 106 -3.58 23.46 2.46
C CYS A 106 -3.65 23.40 0.93
N ASN A 107 -2.71 24.04 0.24
CA ASN A 107 -2.69 24.12 -1.23
C ASN A 107 -2.40 22.75 -1.88
N LYS A 108 -2.49 22.70 -3.21
CA LYS A 108 -2.21 21.48 -3.99
C LYS A 108 -0.81 20.90 -3.79
N ALA A 109 0.23 21.70 -3.57
CA ALA A 109 1.57 21.13 -3.30
C ALA A 109 1.63 20.38 -1.96
N ALA A 110 0.81 20.80 -0.99
CA ALA A 110 0.78 20.24 0.35
C ALA A 110 -0.20 19.07 0.51
N THR A 111 -1.38 19.17 -0.12
CA THR A 111 -2.47 18.18 0.02
C THR A 111 -2.76 17.40 -1.26
N ASP A 112 -2.20 17.81 -2.39
CA ASP A 112 -2.47 17.24 -3.71
C ASP A 112 -3.97 17.30 -4.09
N ASN A 113 -4.40 16.45 -5.00
CA ASN A 113 -5.73 16.38 -5.55
C ASN A 113 -6.62 15.40 -4.76
N HIS A 114 -7.91 15.33 -5.14
CA HIS A 114 -8.85 14.40 -4.54
C HIS A 114 -8.47 12.97 -4.86
N TYR A 115 -8.66 12.08 -3.87
CA TYR A 115 -8.49 10.65 -4.07
C TYR A 115 -9.57 10.10 -5.00
N ASP A 116 -9.17 9.51 -6.13
CA ASP A 116 -10.05 9.09 -7.21
C ASP A 116 -9.50 7.84 -7.95
N PRO A 117 -9.26 6.72 -7.26
CA PRO A 117 -8.66 5.53 -7.86
C PRO A 117 -9.57 4.89 -8.93
N ASP A 118 -10.87 5.20 -8.92
CA ASP A 118 -11.86 4.62 -9.82
C ASP A 118 -12.10 5.50 -11.07
N HIS A 119 -11.34 6.60 -11.21
CA HIS A 119 -11.47 7.55 -12.31
C HIS A 119 -12.92 8.05 -12.48
N ALA A 120 -13.59 8.40 -11.38
CA ALA A 120 -14.83 9.15 -11.45
C ALA A 120 -14.59 10.54 -12.08
N CYS A 121 -13.35 11.04 -11.96
CA CYS A 121 -12.78 12.18 -12.64
C CYS A 121 -13.53 13.48 -12.35
N GLY A 122 -13.70 13.83 -11.09
CA GLY A 122 -14.16 15.15 -10.71
C GLY A 122 -13.16 16.25 -11.07
N PRO A 123 -13.55 17.52 -10.91
CA PRO A 123 -12.74 18.67 -11.37
C PRO A 123 -11.33 18.76 -10.74
N VAL A 124 -11.12 18.08 -9.60
CA VAL A 124 -9.88 18.10 -8.84
C VAL A 124 -9.37 16.66 -8.59
N SER A 125 -9.77 15.70 -9.42
CA SER A 125 -9.26 14.32 -9.41
C SER A 125 -7.73 14.28 -9.45
N GLU A 126 -7.11 13.34 -8.77
CA GLU A 126 -5.67 13.06 -8.88
C GLU A 126 -5.25 12.73 -10.31
N TYR A 127 -6.18 12.19 -11.10
CA TYR A 127 -5.99 11.84 -12.51
C TYR A 127 -6.50 12.90 -13.49
N ILE A 128 -6.84 14.12 -13.04
CA ILE A 128 -7.39 15.18 -13.90
C ILE A 128 -6.49 15.57 -15.10
N ALA A 129 -5.20 15.25 -15.04
CA ALA A 129 -4.27 15.47 -16.15
C ALA A 129 -4.46 14.50 -17.32
N LEU A 130 -5.08 13.32 -17.08
CA LEU A 130 -5.39 12.36 -18.12
C LEU A 130 -6.48 12.92 -19.05
N PRO A 131 -6.35 12.76 -20.38
CA PRO A 131 -7.35 13.27 -21.34
C PRO A 131 -8.77 12.77 -21.07
N GLU A 132 -8.90 11.50 -20.67
CA GLU A 132 -10.18 10.88 -20.30
C GLU A 132 -10.83 11.55 -19.09
N CYS A 133 -10.06 11.78 -18.02
CA CYS A 133 -10.57 12.48 -16.86
C CYS A 133 -10.89 13.94 -17.13
N LYS A 134 -10.07 14.62 -17.94
CA LYS A 134 -10.36 15.99 -18.37
C LYS A 134 -11.66 16.11 -19.15
N ALA A 135 -11.99 15.10 -19.96
CA ALA A 135 -13.26 15.06 -20.68
C ALA A 135 -14.44 14.74 -19.75
N LYS A 136 -14.28 13.76 -18.85
CA LYS A 136 -15.32 13.30 -17.92
C LYS A 136 -15.67 14.35 -16.86
N SER A 137 -14.70 15.14 -16.40
CA SER A 137 -14.88 16.15 -15.35
C SER A 137 -15.87 17.25 -15.71
N ALA A 138 -16.03 17.58 -17.00
CA ALA A 138 -17.02 18.53 -17.47
C ALA A 138 -18.47 18.07 -17.23
N SER A 139 -18.68 16.77 -17.08
CA SER A 139 -19.97 16.14 -16.78
C SER A 139 -20.05 15.55 -15.38
N TYR A 140 -19.05 15.79 -14.54
CA TYR A 140 -19.02 15.26 -13.18
C TYR A 140 -20.20 15.80 -12.38
N ALA A 141 -21.03 14.89 -11.89
CA ALA A 141 -22.31 15.20 -11.28
C ALA A 141 -22.49 14.51 -9.94
N CYS A 142 -21.41 14.33 -9.18
CA CYS A 142 -21.49 13.75 -7.85
C CYS A 142 -22.33 14.64 -6.92
N ASN A 143 -23.36 14.04 -6.33
CA ASN A 143 -24.22 14.59 -5.30
C ASN A 143 -24.93 13.42 -4.61
N PRO A 144 -25.54 13.60 -3.42
CA PRO A 144 -26.02 12.46 -2.64
C PRO A 144 -27.09 11.62 -3.36
N ALA A 145 -27.92 12.25 -4.20
CA ALA A 145 -28.92 11.54 -4.98
C ALA A 145 -28.29 10.67 -6.07
N ASN A 146 -27.30 11.21 -6.80
CA ASN A 146 -26.59 10.46 -7.84
C ASN A 146 -25.71 9.37 -7.23
N TYR A 147 -25.05 9.64 -6.10
CA TYR A 147 -24.25 8.65 -5.36
C TYR A 147 -25.11 7.46 -4.90
N THR A 148 -26.30 7.74 -4.36
CA THR A 148 -27.25 6.68 -3.94
C THR A 148 -27.71 5.82 -5.12
N ALA A 149 -27.84 6.41 -6.32
CA ALA A 149 -28.25 5.69 -7.51
C ALA A 149 -27.11 4.87 -8.14
N ASP A 150 -25.91 5.44 -8.18
CA ASP A 150 -24.70 4.84 -8.71
C ASP A 150 -23.46 5.42 -7.99
N PRO A 151 -22.83 4.65 -7.09
CA PRO A 151 -21.66 5.09 -6.35
C PRO A 151 -20.45 5.47 -7.21
N THR A 152 -20.34 4.92 -8.42
CA THR A 152 -19.17 5.11 -9.31
C THR A 152 -19.14 6.48 -10.00
N VAL A 153 -20.22 7.27 -9.88
CA VAL A 153 -20.29 8.64 -10.40
C VAL A 153 -19.53 9.65 -9.53
N CYS A 154 -19.09 9.22 -8.35
CA CYS A 154 -18.40 10.03 -7.36
C CYS A 154 -16.97 9.57 -7.19
N GLU A 155 -16.03 10.51 -7.07
CA GLU A 155 -14.69 10.21 -6.59
C GLU A 155 -14.81 9.60 -5.19
N LYS A 156 -14.04 8.55 -4.88
CA LYS A 156 -14.02 7.99 -3.52
C LYS A 156 -13.64 9.04 -2.47
N GLY A 157 -12.85 10.04 -2.84
CA GLY A 157 -12.50 11.17 -1.98
C GLY A 157 -13.56 12.27 -1.89
N ASP A 158 -14.60 12.28 -2.72
CA ASP A 158 -15.61 13.36 -2.75
C ASP A 158 -16.70 13.17 -1.68
N LEU A 159 -16.35 13.41 -0.43
CA LEU A 159 -17.27 13.21 0.71
C LEU A 159 -18.46 14.18 0.67
N SER A 160 -18.26 15.40 0.19
CA SER A 160 -19.35 16.36 0.03
C SER A 160 -20.38 15.96 -1.01
N GLY A 161 -19.92 15.42 -2.13
CA GLY A 161 -20.78 14.87 -3.16
C GLY A 161 -21.49 13.61 -2.68
N LYS A 162 -20.82 12.73 -1.92
CA LYS A 162 -21.42 11.48 -1.43
C LYS A 162 -22.41 11.66 -0.29
N VAL A 163 -21.99 12.32 0.79
CA VAL A 163 -22.75 12.40 2.05
C VAL A 163 -23.23 13.81 2.41
N GLY A 164 -22.89 14.81 1.59
CA GLY A 164 -23.34 16.19 1.73
C GLY A 164 -22.31 17.12 2.35
N LYS A 165 -22.56 18.44 2.21
CA LYS A 165 -21.71 19.50 2.74
C LYS A 165 -21.84 19.62 4.26
N ILE A 166 -20.76 20.02 4.92
CA ILE A 166 -20.80 20.40 6.34
C ILE A 166 -21.44 21.79 6.45
N THR A 167 -22.54 21.87 7.20
CA THR A 167 -23.26 23.12 7.44
C THR A 167 -23.35 23.33 8.95
N PRO A 168 -22.53 24.22 9.54
CA PRO A 168 -22.57 24.46 10.98
C PRO A 168 -23.94 24.97 11.44
N GLY A 169 -24.40 24.44 12.57
CA GLY A 169 -25.65 24.84 13.21
C GLY A 169 -25.46 25.98 14.19
N GLU A 170 -26.22 25.94 15.28
CA GLU A 170 -26.15 26.93 16.34
C GLU A 170 -24.73 27.03 16.93
N GLY A 171 -24.25 28.26 17.15
CA GLY A 171 -22.92 28.53 17.67
C GLY A 171 -21.77 28.17 16.72
N SER A 172 -22.06 28.00 15.42
CA SER A 172 -21.09 27.59 14.40
C SER A 172 -20.49 26.20 14.65
N LYS A 173 -21.24 25.30 15.29
CA LYS A 173 -20.79 23.93 15.59
C LYS A 173 -21.46 22.89 14.71
N VAL A 174 -20.76 21.79 14.48
CA VAL A 174 -21.26 20.59 13.82
C VAL A 174 -21.06 19.40 14.74
N THR A 175 -22.12 18.62 14.89
CA THR A 175 -22.07 17.25 15.39
C THR A 175 -22.95 16.44 14.47
N GLN A 176 -22.33 15.76 13.51
CA GLN A 176 -23.02 15.01 12.47
C GLN A 176 -22.35 13.67 12.27
N GLU A 177 -23.16 12.69 11.87
CA GLU A 177 -22.71 11.34 11.55
C GLU A 177 -23.27 10.97 10.18
N TRP A 178 -22.43 10.37 9.36
CA TRP A 178 -22.78 9.83 8.06
C TRP A 178 -22.32 8.39 7.96
N THR A 179 -22.97 7.63 7.09
CA THR A 179 -22.47 6.34 6.64
C THR A 179 -22.14 6.46 5.17
N ASP A 180 -20.92 6.09 4.82
CA ASP A 180 -20.48 6.00 3.43
C ASP A 180 -20.19 4.54 3.13
N GLU A 181 -20.96 3.94 2.23
CA GLU A 181 -20.83 2.53 1.84
C GLU A 181 -19.67 2.29 0.88
N HIS A 182 -19.15 3.36 0.27
CA HIS A 182 -18.04 3.39 -0.69
C HIS A 182 -16.98 4.39 -0.23
N TYR A 183 -16.71 4.42 1.06
CA TYR A 183 -15.52 5.04 1.62
C TYR A 183 -14.28 4.26 1.14
N PRO A 184 -13.11 4.92 1.00
CA PRO A 184 -11.88 4.18 0.74
C PRO A 184 -11.63 3.09 1.79
N LEU A 185 -11.01 1.99 1.41
CA LEU A 185 -10.67 0.90 2.32
C LEU A 185 -9.69 1.35 3.41
N PRO A 186 -9.68 0.68 4.59
CA PRO A 186 -8.66 0.90 5.61
C PRO A 186 -7.23 0.78 5.07
N SER A 187 -7.01 -0.14 4.12
CA SER A 187 -5.71 -0.36 3.48
C SER A 187 -5.32 0.71 2.46
N GLU A 188 -6.30 1.44 1.91
CA GLU A 188 -6.08 2.58 1.03
C GLU A 188 -5.71 3.82 1.86
N ASN A 189 -6.21 3.94 3.09
CA ASN A 189 -5.97 5.08 3.96
C ASN A 189 -4.54 5.10 4.52
N THR A 190 -3.65 5.82 3.83
CA THR A 190 -2.25 6.00 4.20
C THR A 190 -2.07 7.12 5.23
N GLU A 191 -0.93 7.14 5.92
CA GLU A 191 -0.53 8.26 6.80
C GLU A 191 -0.31 9.58 6.03
N SER A 192 -0.30 9.54 4.70
CA SER A 192 -0.19 10.73 3.86
C SER A 192 -1.54 11.34 3.51
N TRP A 193 -2.67 10.72 3.86
CA TRP A 193 -3.97 11.29 3.51
C TRP A 193 -4.39 12.42 4.42
N SER A 194 -5.06 13.40 3.82
CA SER A 194 -5.64 14.53 4.54
C SER A 194 -7.11 14.71 4.21
N ILE A 195 -7.88 15.18 5.19
CA ILE A 195 -9.18 15.79 4.92
C ILE A 195 -8.95 17.29 4.75
N VAL A 196 -9.42 17.83 3.64
CA VAL A 196 -9.38 19.27 3.36
C VAL A 196 -10.80 19.81 3.39
N LEU A 197 -11.01 20.84 4.21
CA LEU A 197 -12.22 21.64 4.25
C LEU A 197 -12.07 22.84 3.31
N HIS A 198 -13.08 23.03 2.50
CA HIS A 198 -13.19 24.15 1.58
C HIS A 198 -14.33 25.06 2.03
N ALA A 199 -14.01 26.34 2.22
CA ALA A 199 -15.02 27.36 2.48
C ALA A 199 -15.78 27.65 1.19
N VAL A 200 -17.10 27.43 1.17
CA VAL A 200 -17.94 27.74 0.02
C VAL A 200 -18.31 29.22 0.08
N CYS A 201 -17.70 29.99 -0.80
CA CYS A 201 -17.90 31.41 -0.97
C CYS A 201 -18.67 31.65 -2.26
N GLU A 202 -19.96 31.95 -2.14
CA GLU A 202 -20.83 32.18 -3.30
C GLU A 202 -20.83 30.96 -4.25
N ASN A 203 -20.10 31.02 -5.37
CA ASN A 203 -20.01 29.94 -6.35
C ASN A 203 -18.68 29.16 -6.32
N GLU A 204 -17.73 29.58 -5.49
CA GLU A 204 -16.37 29.02 -5.44
C GLU A 204 -16.07 28.37 -4.09
N ALA A 205 -15.13 27.42 -4.08
CA ALA A 205 -14.77 26.64 -2.89
C ALA A 205 -13.26 26.68 -2.62
N TYR A 206 -12.86 27.31 -1.52
CA TYR A 206 -11.46 27.57 -1.19
C TYR A 206 -10.91 26.62 -0.13
N ARG A 207 -9.82 25.89 -0.44
CA ARG A 207 -9.07 25.08 0.54
C ARG A 207 -8.55 25.98 1.67
N PHE A 208 -9.18 25.94 2.83
CA PHE A 208 -8.84 26.87 3.93
C PHE A 208 -8.38 26.17 5.20
N SER A 209 -8.73 24.89 5.39
CA SER A 209 -8.36 24.12 6.58
C SER A 209 -8.14 22.66 6.19
N CYS A 210 -7.14 22.02 6.77
CA CYS A 210 -6.79 20.65 6.44
C CYS A 210 -6.14 19.94 7.61
N ALA A 211 -6.32 18.61 7.70
CA ALA A 211 -5.74 17.78 8.75
C ALA A 211 -5.33 16.40 8.22
N VAL A 212 -4.26 15.84 8.78
CA VAL A 212 -3.79 14.47 8.47
C VAL A 212 -4.57 13.43 9.26
N GLY A 213 -4.78 12.26 8.64
CA GLY A 213 -5.39 11.11 9.32
C GLY A 213 -4.40 10.42 10.25
N THR A 214 -4.76 10.25 11.51
CA THR A 214 -4.02 9.37 12.44
C THR A 214 -4.85 8.13 12.70
N LYS A 215 -4.25 6.95 12.52
CA LYS A 215 -4.90 5.68 12.87
C LYS A 215 -5.07 5.58 14.38
N GLU A 216 -6.24 5.15 14.83
CA GLU A 216 -6.48 4.78 16.23
C GLU A 216 -6.38 3.26 16.35
N ASP A 217 -5.29 2.80 16.95
CA ASP A 217 -5.17 1.39 17.34
C ASP A 217 -6.05 1.15 18.55
N GLY A 218 -7.01 0.23 18.44
CA GLY A 218 -8.06 -0.01 19.43
C GLY A 218 -7.60 -0.61 20.75
N GLU A 219 -6.73 0.09 21.49
CA GLU A 219 -6.62 -0.12 22.93
C GLU A 219 -7.90 0.38 23.59
N VAL A 220 -8.68 -0.57 24.12
CA VAL A 220 -9.71 -0.29 25.10
C VAL A 220 -9.03 0.35 26.32
N GLN A 221 -8.94 1.67 26.37
CA GLN A 221 -8.80 2.36 27.64
C GLN A 221 -10.11 2.20 28.40
N GLN A 222 -10.19 1.12 29.18
CA GLN A 222 -11.11 1.06 30.31
C GLN A 222 -10.72 2.20 31.27
N SER A 223 -11.41 3.34 31.12
CA SER A 223 -11.49 4.32 32.19
C SER A 223 -12.19 3.67 33.39
N SER A 224 -11.41 3.11 34.31
CA SER A 224 -11.92 2.76 35.63
C SER A 224 -12.01 4.04 36.47
N PRO A 225 -13.13 4.27 37.19
CA PRO A 225 -13.37 5.50 37.91
C PRO A 225 -12.51 5.59 39.17
N THR A 226 -12.15 6.82 39.49
CA THR A 226 -11.49 7.31 40.70
C THR A 226 -11.95 6.61 41.98
N GLN A 227 -11.02 6.04 42.75
CA GLN A 227 -11.18 5.84 44.19
C GLN A 227 -9.91 6.29 44.94
N VAL A 228 -10.20 7.04 45.99
CA VAL A 228 -9.39 7.80 46.94
C VAL A 228 -8.38 6.94 47.72
N GLU A 229 -7.30 7.61 48.15
CA GLU A 229 -6.24 7.24 49.10
C GLU A 229 -6.56 6.17 50.18
N GLN A 230 -5.56 5.36 50.56
CA GLN A 230 -4.92 5.44 51.89
C GLN A 230 -3.71 4.48 52.07
N ASN A 231 -2.59 5.08 52.47
CA ASN A 231 -1.53 4.63 53.42
C ASN A 231 -0.79 3.27 53.28
N SER A 232 0.52 3.39 53.03
CA SER A 232 1.67 2.52 53.40
C SER A 232 1.65 2.06 54.89
N PRO A 233 2.51 1.11 55.40
CA PRO A 233 3.84 0.75 54.87
C PRO A 233 4.36 -0.71 55.05
N THR A 234 5.61 -0.90 54.59
CA THR A 234 6.73 -1.73 55.11
C THR A 234 7.04 -3.15 54.59
N GLN A 235 8.30 -3.25 54.11
CA GLN A 235 9.36 -4.26 54.32
C GLN A 235 9.49 -5.51 53.42
N GLY A 236 10.68 -5.67 52.82
CA GLY A 236 11.54 -6.84 53.13
C GLY A 236 11.96 -7.80 51.99
N ALA A 237 13.13 -7.53 51.40
CA ALA A 237 14.24 -8.44 51.03
C ALA A 237 14.08 -9.89 50.44
N VAL A 238 14.65 -10.07 49.22
CA VAL A 238 15.68 -11.04 48.72
C VAL A 238 15.53 -12.60 48.85
N ALA A 239 15.29 -13.25 47.68
CA ALA A 239 15.85 -14.51 47.06
C ALA A 239 15.78 -15.91 47.77
N PRO A 240 16.14 -17.07 47.12
CA PRO A 240 15.90 -17.60 45.75
C PRO A 240 15.37 -19.08 45.72
N GLY A 241 14.94 -19.58 44.55
CA GLY A 241 15.19 -20.98 44.12
C GLY A 241 14.02 -22.00 43.98
N CYS A 242 14.06 -22.67 42.81
CA CYS A 242 13.62 -24.05 42.48
C CYS A 242 12.17 -24.33 42.01
N GLY A 243 12.04 -25.01 40.85
CA GLY A 243 10.91 -25.93 40.61
C GLY A 243 10.29 -26.02 39.21
N MET A 244 11.05 -26.17 38.12
CA MET A 244 10.54 -26.75 36.86
C MET A 244 10.22 -28.24 37.07
N GLN A 245 8.94 -28.62 37.15
CA GLN A 245 8.53 -30.03 36.96
C GLN A 245 7.02 -30.24 36.76
N ARG A 246 6.35 -29.43 35.92
CA ARG A 246 4.93 -29.69 35.59
C ARG A 246 4.49 -29.51 34.13
N VAL A 247 5.41 -29.33 33.19
CA VAL A 247 5.05 -29.06 31.78
C VAL A 247 5.37 -30.24 30.83
N GLN A 248 5.99 -31.33 31.32
CA GLN A 248 6.33 -32.47 30.44
C GLN A 248 5.24 -33.56 30.35
N LYS A 249 4.06 -33.38 30.96
CA LYS A 249 2.98 -34.38 30.89
C LYS A 249 1.85 -34.03 29.91
N GLU A 250 1.74 -32.77 29.48
CA GLU A 250 0.67 -32.34 28.57
C GLU A 250 1.11 -32.29 27.09
N ILE A 251 2.39 -32.53 26.79
CA ILE A 251 2.90 -32.58 25.40
C ILE A 251 2.69 -33.97 24.78
N ASN A 252 2.69 -35.05 25.56
CA ASN A 252 2.65 -36.42 25.03
C ASN A 252 1.23 -36.95 24.72
N GLU A 253 0.16 -36.18 25.00
CA GLU A 253 -1.22 -36.58 24.66
C GLU A 253 -1.75 -35.89 23.40
N VAL A 254 -1.04 -34.90 22.85
CA VAL A 254 -1.42 -34.21 21.60
C VAL A 254 -0.82 -34.90 20.37
N GLU A 255 0.39 -35.47 20.48
CA GLU A 255 1.07 -36.13 19.35
C GLU A 255 0.43 -37.47 18.93
N ALA A 256 -0.38 -38.11 19.77
CA ALA A 256 -1.07 -39.37 19.42
C ALA A 256 -2.34 -39.17 18.58
N SER A 257 -2.81 -37.93 18.39
CA SER A 257 -4.06 -37.63 17.66
C SER A 257 -3.85 -37.15 16.21
N VAL A 258 -2.60 -36.92 15.82
CA VAL A 258 -2.23 -36.48 14.47
C VAL A 258 -1.85 -37.66 13.57
N GLU A 259 -1.32 -38.76 14.12
CA GLU A 259 -0.97 -39.97 13.36
C GLU A 259 -2.18 -40.82 12.90
N GLU A 260 -3.38 -40.65 13.48
CA GLU A 260 -4.59 -41.38 13.05
C GLU A 260 -5.34 -40.68 11.88
N ALA A 261 -4.96 -39.46 11.51
CA ALA A 261 -5.59 -38.69 10.43
C ALA A 261 -4.92 -38.92 9.06
N ASP A 262 -3.63 -39.28 9.02
CA ASP A 262 -2.88 -39.42 7.76
C ASP A 262 -3.06 -40.79 7.07
N GLN A 263 -3.48 -41.83 7.80
CA GLN A 263 -3.71 -43.16 7.21
C GLN A 263 -5.04 -43.27 6.42
N LYS A 264 -5.97 -42.31 6.56
CA LYS A 264 -7.26 -42.30 5.84
C LYS A 264 -7.26 -41.56 4.51
N VAL A 265 -6.22 -40.76 4.23
CA VAL A 265 -6.10 -40.02 2.97
C VAL A 265 -5.44 -40.87 1.88
N TYR A 266 -4.72 -41.94 2.25
CA TYR A 266 -3.99 -42.79 1.30
C TYR A 266 -4.82 -43.94 0.68
N ASP A 267 -6.03 -44.23 1.17
CA ASP A 267 -6.82 -45.41 0.75
C ASP A 267 -8.03 -45.09 -0.17
N LEU A 268 -8.17 -43.85 -0.65
CA LEU A 268 -9.28 -43.43 -1.53
C LEU A 268 -8.90 -43.32 -3.02
N ARG A 269 -7.72 -43.79 -3.42
CA ARG A 269 -7.29 -43.85 -4.84
C ARG A 269 -7.45 -45.23 -5.47
N THR A 270 -8.56 -45.93 -5.24
CA THR A 270 -8.95 -47.05 -6.13
C THR A 270 -10.43 -47.41 -5.97
N ALA A 271 -11.30 -46.90 -6.85
CA ALA A 271 -12.44 -47.62 -7.43
C ALA A 271 -13.29 -46.67 -8.29
N HIS A 272 -13.42 -47.02 -9.58
CA HIS A 272 -14.46 -46.49 -10.45
C HIS A 272 -15.85 -46.97 -9.98
N GLN A 273 -16.83 -46.07 -9.90
CA GLN A 273 -18.16 -46.28 -10.49
C GLN A 273 -18.99 -44.99 -10.47
N PHE A 274 -19.63 -44.73 -11.61
CA PHE A 274 -20.52 -43.61 -11.89
C PHE A 274 -21.71 -43.56 -10.91
N THR A 275 -21.91 -42.42 -10.25
CA THR A 275 -23.25 -41.94 -9.86
C THR A 275 -23.20 -40.41 -9.80
N THR A 276 -23.98 -39.78 -10.67
CA THR A 276 -24.16 -38.32 -10.73
C THR A 276 -24.85 -37.83 -9.46
N CYS A 277 -24.11 -37.15 -8.59
CA CYS A 277 -24.65 -36.31 -7.53
C CYS A 277 -24.14 -34.89 -7.78
N THR A 278 -25.04 -33.99 -8.16
CA THR A 278 -24.73 -32.58 -8.42
C THR A 278 -24.39 -31.88 -7.11
N LEU A 279 -23.10 -31.83 -6.78
CA LEU A 279 -22.57 -31.00 -5.70
C LEU A 279 -22.51 -29.56 -6.21
N HIS A 280 -23.34 -28.67 -5.67
CA HIS A 280 -23.16 -27.23 -5.86
C HIS A 280 -21.96 -26.79 -5.02
N ILE A 281 -20.78 -26.76 -5.64
CA ILE A 281 -19.65 -26.01 -5.11
C ILE A 281 -19.90 -24.55 -5.49
N SER A 282 -20.20 -23.72 -4.49
CA SER A 282 -20.17 -22.27 -4.63
C SER A 282 -18.70 -21.82 -4.70
N THR A 283 -18.10 -21.90 -5.89
CA THR A 283 -16.84 -21.20 -6.18
C THR A 283 -17.15 -19.81 -6.70
N ASN A 284 -17.39 -18.86 -5.79
CA ASN A 284 -17.27 -17.44 -6.10
C ASN A 284 -16.23 -16.83 -5.15
N GLN A 285 -14.98 -17.24 -5.30
CA GLN A 285 -13.87 -16.36 -4.99
C GLN A 285 -13.58 -15.60 -6.28
N THR A 286 -14.11 -14.39 -6.38
CA THR A 286 -13.61 -13.40 -7.33
C THR A 286 -12.27 -12.93 -6.80
N TRP A 287 -11.18 -13.37 -7.42
CA TRP A 287 -9.85 -12.84 -7.14
C TRP A 287 -9.84 -11.38 -7.61
N GLY A 288 -9.52 -10.44 -6.71
CA GLY A 288 -9.33 -9.03 -7.06
C GLY A 288 -8.27 -8.85 -8.14
N PRO A 289 -8.22 -7.68 -8.80
CA PRO A 289 -7.27 -7.40 -9.88
C PRO A 289 -5.82 -7.46 -9.38
N MET A 290 -5.17 -8.62 -9.53
CA MET A 290 -3.78 -8.84 -9.10
C MET A 290 -2.84 -7.72 -9.58
N HIS A 291 -2.31 -6.94 -8.64
CA HIS A 291 -1.28 -5.95 -8.94
C HIS A 291 0.00 -6.63 -9.43
N THR A 292 0.49 -6.18 -10.57
CA THR A 292 1.77 -6.62 -11.14
C THR A 292 2.63 -5.39 -11.38
N TYR A 293 3.88 -5.43 -10.95
CA TYR A 293 4.88 -4.43 -11.26
C TYR A 293 6.00 -5.07 -12.06
N VAL A 294 6.49 -4.37 -13.08
CA VAL A 294 7.57 -4.83 -13.95
C VAL A 294 8.69 -3.79 -13.91
N TYR A 295 9.87 -4.25 -13.52
CA TYR A 295 11.11 -3.50 -13.55
C TYR A 295 11.89 -3.95 -14.78
N LYS A 296 11.78 -3.18 -15.87
CA LYS A 296 12.38 -3.53 -17.16
C LYS A 296 13.79 -2.94 -17.28
N PHE A 297 14.77 -3.80 -17.55
CA PHE A 297 16.15 -3.45 -17.85
C PHE A 297 16.34 -3.53 -19.37
N ASP A 298 16.70 -2.41 -19.99
CA ASP A 298 17.05 -2.33 -21.41
C ASP A 298 18.57 -2.33 -21.54
N ALA A 299 19.15 -3.32 -22.23
CA ALA A 299 20.60 -3.45 -22.39
C ALA A 299 21.31 -2.15 -22.83
N ALA A 300 20.65 -1.31 -23.64
CA ALA A 300 21.23 -0.08 -24.15
C ALA A 300 21.44 0.98 -23.06
N THR A 301 20.60 1.00 -22.01
CA THR A 301 20.63 2.02 -20.96
C THR A 301 21.05 1.44 -19.60
N ALA A 302 20.80 0.16 -19.38
CA ALA A 302 20.98 -0.58 -18.14
C ALA A 302 22.37 -1.25 -18.02
N GLY A 303 23.38 -0.70 -18.70
CA GLY A 303 24.76 -1.16 -18.57
C GLY A 303 25.02 -2.55 -19.18
N GLY A 304 24.19 -2.96 -20.16
CA GLY A 304 24.27 -4.27 -20.81
C GLY A 304 23.41 -5.36 -20.17
N VAL A 305 22.69 -5.06 -19.07
CA VAL A 305 21.68 -5.96 -18.50
C VAL A 305 20.39 -5.83 -19.30
N ASP A 306 19.83 -6.94 -19.77
CA ASP A 306 18.55 -6.98 -20.48
C ASP A 306 17.52 -7.82 -19.71
N GLY A 307 16.24 -7.53 -19.92
CA GLY A 307 15.13 -8.34 -19.40
C GLY A 307 14.31 -7.64 -18.33
N SER A 308 13.79 -8.39 -17.36
CA SER A 308 12.91 -7.82 -16.33
C SER A 308 12.87 -8.59 -15.02
N ILE A 309 12.51 -7.87 -13.96
CA ILE A 309 12.01 -8.45 -12.72
C ILE A 309 10.52 -8.11 -12.62
N GLN A 310 9.68 -9.12 -12.49
CA GLN A 310 8.24 -8.97 -12.32
C GLN A 310 7.87 -9.31 -10.87
N VAL A 311 7.01 -8.49 -10.28
CA VAL A 311 6.45 -8.70 -8.94
C VAL A 311 4.94 -8.80 -9.10
N LYS A 312 4.39 -9.96 -8.81
CA LYS A 312 2.96 -10.25 -8.88
C LYS A 312 2.43 -10.50 -7.49
N TYR A 313 1.55 -9.63 -7.03
CA TYR A 313 0.92 -9.77 -5.72
C TYR A 313 -0.16 -10.84 -5.72
N ALA A 314 -0.27 -11.57 -4.61
CA ALA A 314 -1.34 -12.56 -4.41
C ALA A 314 -2.73 -11.91 -4.27
N GLY A 315 -2.78 -10.60 -4.00
CA GLY A 315 -3.99 -9.77 -3.95
C GLY A 315 -3.65 -8.33 -3.58
N ASP A 316 -4.66 -7.45 -3.64
CA ASP A 316 -4.48 -5.99 -3.62
C ASP A 316 -3.89 -5.44 -2.31
N ASN A 317 -4.04 -6.19 -1.22
CA ASN A 317 -3.51 -5.86 0.11
C ASN A 317 -2.59 -6.97 0.65
N SER A 318 -2.06 -7.82 -0.24
CA SER A 318 -1.21 -8.92 0.19
C SER A 318 0.24 -8.46 0.30
N THR A 319 0.91 -8.76 1.41
CA THR A 319 2.37 -8.74 1.48
C THR A 319 2.98 -9.95 0.79
N THR A 320 2.17 -10.92 0.38
CA THR A 320 2.61 -12.06 -0.41
C THR A 320 2.72 -11.67 -1.88
N ALA A 321 3.93 -11.75 -2.42
CA ALA A 321 4.21 -11.50 -3.82
C ALA A 321 5.09 -12.60 -4.42
N THR A 322 4.75 -13.03 -5.63
CA THR A 322 5.64 -13.83 -6.47
C THR A 322 6.57 -12.88 -7.24
N ILE A 323 7.87 -13.08 -7.09
CA ILE A 323 8.90 -12.32 -7.77
C ILE A 323 9.52 -13.24 -8.82
N THR A 324 9.45 -12.86 -10.09
CA THR A 324 10.05 -13.60 -11.20
C THR A 324 11.14 -12.75 -11.85
N ALA A 325 12.38 -13.20 -11.84
CA ALA A 325 13.50 -12.53 -12.49
C ALA A 325 13.90 -13.30 -13.75
N ALA A 326 13.90 -12.60 -14.89
CA ALA A 326 14.41 -13.09 -16.17
C ALA A 326 15.36 -12.03 -16.71
N LEU A 327 16.65 -12.18 -16.44
CA LEU A 327 17.69 -11.19 -16.75
C LEU A 327 18.83 -11.82 -17.54
N ASP A 328 19.32 -11.12 -18.55
CA ASP A 328 20.52 -11.46 -19.31
C ASP A 328 21.64 -10.45 -19.04
N PHE A 329 22.79 -10.95 -18.60
CA PHE A 329 23.99 -10.16 -18.34
C PHE A 329 25.07 -10.37 -19.41
N SER A 330 24.78 -11.09 -20.50
CA SER A 330 25.72 -11.37 -21.59
C SER A 330 26.24 -10.10 -22.28
N GLY A 331 25.44 -9.03 -22.26
CA GLY A 331 25.81 -7.71 -22.78
C GLY A 331 26.62 -6.84 -21.81
N VAL A 332 26.84 -7.29 -20.57
CA VAL A 332 27.53 -6.50 -19.54
C VAL A 332 29.02 -6.43 -19.82
N ASP A 333 29.52 -5.20 -19.95
CA ASP A 333 30.93 -4.91 -20.19
C ASP A 333 31.72 -4.87 -18.88
N GLN A 334 32.43 -5.95 -18.59
CA GLN A 334 33.25 -6.09 -17.38
C GLN A 334 34.32 -4.99 -17.26
N ALA A 335 34.88 -4.53 -18.38
CA ALA A 335 35.87 -3.46 -18.38
C ALA A 335 35.26 -2.12 -17.97
N LYS A 336 34.00 -1.86 -18.32
CA LYS A 336 33.27 -0.67 -17.84
C LYS A 336 32.95 -0.73 -16.35
N ILE A 337 32.63 -1.92 -15.81
CA ILE A 337 32.45 -2.09 -14.37
C ILE A 337 33.77 -1.81 -13.64
N ALA A 338 34.87 -2.42 -14.08
CA ALA A 338 36.20 -2.20 -13.52
C ALA A 338 36.66 -0.73 -13.59
N ALA A 339 36.30 -0.03 -14.67
CA ALA A 339 36.59 1.40 -14.83
C ALA A 339 35.70 2.28 -13.94
N PHE A 340 34.47 1.86 -13.66
CA PHE A 340 33.55 2.57 -12.78
C PHE A 340 33.93 2.43 -11.31
N ASP A 341 34.31 1.23 -10.90
CA ASP A 341 34.77 0.93 -9.54
C ASP A 341 36.04 0.07 -9.58
N GLY A 342 37.15 0.65 -9.15
CA GLY A 342 38.46 0.01 -9.18
C GLY A 342 38.61 -1.21 -8.26
N ASN A 343 37.61 -1.51 -7.43
CA ASN A 343 37.57 -2.74 -6.64
C ASN A 343 37.06 -3.94 -7.46
N CYS A 344 36.39 -3.70 -8.58
CA CYS A 344 35.94 -4.72 -9.53
C CYS A 344 37.07 -5.12 -10.48
N THR A 345 38.03 -5.90 -9.98
CA THR A 345 39.23 -6.32 -10.73
C THR A 345 39.09 -7.67 -11.44
N GLU A 346 38.08 -8.45 -11.06
CA GLU A 346 37.72 -9.74 -11.65
C GLU A 346 36.31 -9.63 -12.27
N ASP A 347 36.01 -10.54 -13.20
CA ASP A 347 34.69 -10.60 -13.83
C ASP A 347 33.60 -10.82 -12.77
N VAL A 348 32.58 -9.97 -12.84
CA VAL A 348 31.46 -10.01 -11.91
C VAL A 348 30.56 -11.18 -12.26
N THR A 349 30.42 -12.11 -11.32
CA THR A 349 29.60 -13.32 -11.45
C THR A 349 28.41 -13.33 -10.50
N SER A 350 28.23 -12.27 -9.71
CA SER A 350 27.13 -12.16 -8.77
C SER A 350 26.66 -10.73 -8.59
N TYR A 351 25.33 -10.57 -8.48
CA TYR A 351 24.69 -9.27 -8.34
C TYR A 351 23.74 -9.27 -7.15
N LYS A 352 23.92 -8.32 -6.23
CA LYS A 352 22.90 -8.02 -5.22
C LYS A 352 21.83 -7.13 -5.85
N TRP A 353 20.64 -7.16 -5.30
CA TRP A 353 19.44 -6.53 -5.81
C TRP A 353 18.55 -6.13 -4.64
N HIS A 354 18.08 -4.87 -4.67
CA HIS A 354 17.31 -4.28 -3.59
C HIS A 354 16.29 -3.27 -4.15
N ILE A 355 15.23 -3.03 -3.40
CA ILE A 355 14.26 -1.95 -3.65
C ILE A 355 14.82 -0.65 -3.09
N HIS A 356 14.78 0.39 -3.92
CA HIS A 356 15.30 1.72 -3.66
C HIS A 356 14.19 2.76 -3.77
N THR A 357 14.23 3.77 -2.91
CA THR A 357 13.08 4.67 -2.67
C THR A 357 12.96 5.86 -3.61
N LYS A 358 13.85 5.99 -4.60
CA LYS A 358 13.82 7.09 -5.57
C LYS A 358 14.11 6.64 -6.99
N TRP A 359 13.67 7.50 -7.91
CA TRP A 359 13.98 7.45 -9.33
C TRP A 359 14.12 8.88 -9.83
N ASN A 360 15.18 9.17 -10.57
CA ASN A 360 15.46 10.52 -11.08
C ASN A 360 15.81 10.51 -12.58
N SER A 361 15.32 9.50 -13.29
CA SER A 361 15.49 9.38 -14.74
C SER A 361 14.16 9.51 -15.47
N THR A 362 14.26 9.88 -16.74
CA THR A 362 13.14 9.84 -17.69
C THR A 362 13.07 8.52 -18.45
N GLN A 363 14.08 7.65 -18.28
CA GLN A 363 14.15 6.32 -18.87
C GLN A 363 13.52 5.28 -17.92
N SER A 364 13.19 4.10 -18.44
CA SER A 364 12.73 2.97 -17.63
C SER A 364 13.88 2.28 -16.88
N SER A 365 15.09 2.37 -17.42
CA SER A 365 16.31 1.83 -16.82
C SER A 365 17.53 2.72 -17.07
N ASP A 366 18.53 2.60 -16.21
CA ASP A 366 19.76 3.37 -16.24
C ASP A 366 20.95 2.58 -15.68
N SER A 367 22.15 3.17 -15.73
CA SER A 367 23.38 2.51 -15.27
C SER A 367 24.37 3.43 -14.55
N PHE A 368 25.25 2.80 -13.76
CA PHE A 368 26.39 3.43 -13.10
C PHE A 368 26.01 4.67 -12.27
N LYS A 369 26.54 5.85 -12.63
CA LYS A 369 26.28 7.12 -11.92
C LYS A 369 24.79 7.45 -11.84
N GLN A 370 24.01 7.01 -12.81
CA GLN A 370 22.57 7.29 -12.87
C GLN A 370 21.77 6.39 -11.94
N CYS A 371 22.41 5.33 -11.42
CA CYS A 371 21.89 4.51 -10.34
C CYS A 371 22.45 4.89 -8.96
N SER A 372 23.16 6.02 -8.84
CA SER A 372 23.80 6.43 -7.58
C SER A 372 22.79 6.67 -6.44
N LYS A 373 23.29 6.74 -5.19
CA LYS A 373 22.47 7.11 -4.01
C LYS A 373 21.69 8.41 -4.19
N ALA A 374 22.25 9.39 -4.90
CA ALA A 374 21.53 10.64 -5.17
C ALA A 374 20.33 10.44 -6.10
N ALA A 375 20.43 9.51 -7.06
CA ALA A 375 19.40 9.26 -8.07
C ALA A 375 18.34 8.25 -7.60
N THR A 376 18.76 7.17 -6.93
CA THR A 376 17.85 6.08 -6.53
C THR A 376 17.58 6.03 -5.02
N GLY A 377 18.23 6.89 -4.23
CA GLY A 377 18.03 6.89 -2.79
C GLY A 377 18.66 5.68 -2.09
N ASN A 378 18.13 5.37 -0.94
CA ASN A 378 18.55 4.27 -0.06
C ASN A 378 17.57 3.09 -0.19
N HIS A 379 17.86 1.99 0.52
CA HIS A 379 16.97 0.83 0.56
C HIS A 379 15.65 1.18 1.25
N TYR A 380 14.56 0.62 0.75
CA TYR A 380 13.25 0.75 1.40
C TYR A 380 13.22 -0.05 2.70
N ASP A 381 13.00 0.63 3.83
CA ASP A 381 13.10 0.06 5.18
C ASP A 381 12.12 0.71 6.18
N PRO A 382 10.81 0.64 5.93
CA PRO A 382 9.80 1.30 6.78
C PRO A 382 9.79 0.78 8.22
N ASP A 383 10.20 -0.47 8.41
CA ASP A 383 10.18 -1.15 9.71
C ASP A 383 11.47 -0.97 10.52
N HIS A 384 12.41 -0.15 10.02
CA HIS A 384 13.69 0.11 10.67
C HIS A 384 14.46 -1.19 11.01
N ALA A 385 14.54 -2.13 10.07
CA ALA A 385 15.48 -3.25 10.19
C ALA A 385 16.94 -2.73 10.18
N CYS A 386 17.15 -1.58 9.56
CA CYS A 386 18.34 -0.74 9.62
C CYS A 386 19.60 -1.44 9.09
N GLY A 387 19.59 -1.93 7.86
CA GLY A 387 20.81 -2.29 7.16
C GLY A 387 21.70 -1.06 6.88
N SER A 388 22.90 -1.30 6.36
CA SER A 388 23.89 -0.23 6.13
C SER A 388 23.48 0.80 5.07
N ALA A 389 22.44 0.48 4.30
CA ALA A 389 21.88 1.33 3.26
C ALA A 389 20.40 1.67 3.49
N SER A 390 19.85 1.42 4.68
CA SER A 390 18.50 1.82 5.09
C SER A 390 18.23 3.30 4.78
N GLU A 391 17.01 3.65 4.36
CA GLU A 391 16.60 5.04 4.18
C GLU A 391 16.65 5.86 5.47
N TYR A 392 16.58 5.17 6.62
CA TYR A 392 16.68 5.75 7.96
C TYR A 392 18.07 5.61 8.58
N ILE A 393 19.10 5.21 7.82
CA ILE A 393 20.47 5.02 8.33
C ILE A 393 21.05 6.24 9.03
N ASP A 394 20.51 7.44 8.82
CA ASP A 394 20.96 8.65 9.51
C ASP A 394 20.42 8.81 10.94
N LEU A 395 19.35 8.10 11.29
CA LEU A 395 18.81 8.07 12.65
C LEU A 395 19.78 7.35 13.59
N PRO A 396 19.99 7.84 14.83
CA PRO A 396 20.90 7.22 15.79
C PRO A 396 20.61 5.73 16.04
N GLU A 397 19.34 5.35 16.06
CA GLU A 397 18.92 3.96 16.25
C GLU A 397 19.37 3.06 15.11
N CYS A 398 19.19 3.47 13.85
CA CYS A 398 19.65 2.71 12.70
C CYS A 398 21.18 2.70 12.56
N LYS A 399 21.88 3.78 12.93
CA LYS A 399 23.35 3.78 13.01
C LYS A 399 23.88 2.76 14.00
N ALA A 400 23.17 2.51 15.09
CA ALA A 400 23.53 1.48 16.05
C ALA A 400 23.19 0.08 15.55
N LYS A 401 21.94 -0.12 15.08
CA LYS A 401 21.41 -1.43 14.65
C LYS A 401 22.10 -1.99 13.40
N SER A 402 22.50 -1.13 12.46
CA SER A 402 23.20 -1.53 11.22
C SER A 402 24.51 -2.28 11.43
N LYS A 403 25.17 -2.12 12.59
CA LYS A 403 26.40 -2.85 12.91
C LYS A 403 26.16 -4.34 13.17
N SER A 404 24.94 -4.70 13.55
CA SER A 404 24.49 -6.06 13.82
C SER A 404 23.47 -6.56 12.80
N TYR A 405 23.21 -5.79 11.74
CA TYR A 405 22.30 -6.20 10.68
C TYR A 405 22.83 -7.48 10.01
N ALA A 406 21.99 -8.50 9.99
CA ALA A 406 22.37 -9.85 9.58
C ALA A 406 21.26 -10.50 8.74
N CYS A 407 20.62 -9.75 7.85
CA CYS A 407 19.67 -10.33 6.93
C CYS A 407 20.36 -11.40 6.07
N SER A 408 19.72 -12.56 6.00
CA SER A 408 20.13 -13.73 5.23
C SER A 408 18.89 -14.61 5.03
N PRO A 409 18.86 -15.52 4.05
CA PRO A 409 17.67 -16.34 3.80
C PRO A 409 17.24 -17.15 5.04
N SER A 410 18.20 -17.65 5.80
CA SER A 410 17.93 -18.39 7.05
C SER A 410 17.35 -17.50 8.15
N ASN A 411 17.89 -16.29 8.31
CA ASN A 411 17.40 -15.36 9.33
C ASN A 411 16.03 -14.81 8.94
N TYR A 412 15.81 -14.51 7.66
CA TYR A 412 14.53 -14.08 7.12
C TYR A 412 13.43 -15.12 7.34
N THR A 413 13.72 -16.39 7.04
CA THR A 413 12.79 -17.51 7.27
C THR A 413 12.44 -17.66 8.76
N SER A 414 13.38 -17.35 9.66
CA SER A 414 13.18 -17.48 11.11
C SER A 414 12.42 -16.29 11.70
N ASP A 415 12.74 -15.08 11.23
CA ASP A 415 12.14 -13.83 11.66
C ASP A 415 12.24 -12.81 10.51
N PRO A 416 11.13 -12.49 9.83
CA PRO A 416 11.15 -11.58 8.68
C PRO A 416 11.51 -10.13 9.06
N THR A 417 11.34 -9.74 10.32
CA THR A 417 11.58 -8.36 10.79
C THR A 417 13.08 -8.00 10.91
N VAL A 418 13.96 -8.99 10.78
CA VAL A 418 15.42 -8.79 10.80
C VAL A 418 15.97 -8.24 9.48
N CYS A 419 15.15 -8.24 8.43
CA CYS A 419 15.50 -7.82 7.09
C CYS A 419 14.78 -6.52 6.74
N GLU A 420 15.46 -5.60 6.06
CA GLU A 420 14.79 -4.47 5.41
C GLU A 420 13.79 -5.05 4.40
N LYS A 421 12.58 -4.48 4.30
CA LYS A 421 11.59 -4.97 3.32
C LYS A 421 12.15 -4.95 1.89
N GLY A 422 12.99 -3.96 1.58
CA GLY A 422 13.68 -3.81 0.30
C GLY A 422 14.95 -4.66 0.11
N ASP A 423 15.43 -5.40 1.11
CA ASP A 423 16.67 -6.20 1.01
C ASP A 423 16.42 -7.59 0.40
N LEU A 424 16.09 -7.60 -0.89
CA LEU A 424 15.74 -8.84 -1.61
C LEU A 424 16.92 -9.82 -1.70
N SER A 425 18.15 -9.33 -1.80
CA SER A 425 19.35 -10.17 -1.72
C SER A 425 19.60 -10.79 -0.36
N GLY A 426 19.31 -10.08 0.72
CA GLY A 426 19.35 -10.62 2.07
C GLY A 426 18.30 -11.71 2.26
N LYS A 427 17.09 -11.53 1.72
CA LYS A 427 15.98 -12.48 1.81
C LYS A 427 16.18 -13.73 0.94
N PHE A 428 16.58 -13.56 -0.32
CA PHE A 428 16.57 -14.63 -1.34
C PHE A 428 17.95 -15.01 -1.87
N GLY A 429 18.98 -14.27 -1.50
CA GLY A 429 20.32 -14.40 -2.06
C GLY A 429 20.58 -13.44 -3.22
N ALA A 430 21.87 -13.19 -3.45
CA ALA A 430 22.32 -12.47 -4.63
C ALA A 430 22.15 -13.35 -5.87
N PHE A 431 21.80 -12.75 -7.01
CA PHE A 431 21.84 -13.42 -8.30
C PHE A 431 23.23 -13.98 -8.55
N LYS A 432 23.29 -15.22 -9.03
CA LYS A 432 24.50 -15.92 -9.43
C LYS A 432 24.41 -16.20 -10.92
N LEU A 433 25.39 -15.69 -11.69
CA LEU A 433 25.40 -15.92 -13.13
C LEU A 433 25.77 -17.37 -13.42
N GLY A 434 24.86 -18.08 -14.10
CA GLY A 434 25.10 -19.42 -14.62
C GLY A 434 25.85 -19.42 -15.95
N GLU A 435 25.96 -20.60 -16.56
CA GLU A 435 26.46 -20.75 -17.94
C GLU A 435 25.53 -19.99 -18.90
N GLY A 436 26.06 -19.01 -19.63
CA GLY A 436 25.28 -18.11 -20.49
C GLY A 436 25.02 -16.72 -19.90
N ALA A 437 25.50 -16.42 -18.69
CA ALA A 437 25.37 -15.12 -18.04
C ALA A 437 23.91 -14.64 -17.83
N SER A 438 22.96 -15.56 -17.73
CA SER A 438 21.55 -15.26 -17.50
C SER A 438 21.06 -15.72 -16.12
N VAL A 439 19.98 -15.13 -15.64
CA VAL A 439 19.23 -15.50 -14.43
C VAL A 439 17.78 -15.71 -14.79
N SER A 440 17.22 -16.85 -14.38
CA SER A 440 15.81 -17.20 -14.53
C SER A 440 15.35 -17.86 -13.25
N GLU A 441 14.85 -17.07 -12.31
CA GLU A 441 14.51 -17.51 -10.96
C GLU A 441 13.15 -16.95 -10.52
N GLU A 442 12.48 -17.65 -9.62
CA GLU A 442 11.19 -17.27 -9.06
C GLU A 442 11.21 -17.50 -7.55
N TRP A 443 10.67 -16.54 -6.81
CA TRP A 443 10.52 -16.59 -5.35
C TRP A 443 9.11 -16.19 -4.95
N THR A 444 8.68 -16.64 -3.78
CA THR A 444 7.52 -16.08 -3.09
C THR A 444 8.03 -15.37 -1.84
N ASP A 445 7.76 -14.07 -1.76
CA ASP A 445 8.01 -13.27 -0.57
C ASP A 445 6.68 -13.06 0.16
N GLU A 446 6.51 -13.66 1.35
CA GLU A 446 5.31 -13.48 2.18
C GLU A 446 5.28 -12.14 2.93
N HIS A 447 6.42 -11.45 3.00
CA HIS A 447 6.58 -10.13 3.63
C HIS A 447 7.22 -9.12 2.66
N TYR A 448 6.81 -9.17 1.39
CA TYR A 448 7.10 -8.13 0.42
C TYR A 448 6.37 -6.84 0.82
N PRO A 449 6.89 -5.64 0.47
CA PRO A 449 6.12 -4.41 0.63
C PRO A 449 4.74 -4.52 0.00
N LEU A 450 3.71 -3.99 0.67
CA LEU A 450 2.34 -3.94 0.16
C LEU A 450 2.28 -3.19 -1.18
N PRO A 451 1.28 -3.51 -2.03
CA PRO A 451 1.06 -2.75 -3.26
C PRO A 451 0.87 -1.24 -3.01
N SER A 452 0.26 -0.87 -1.88
CA SER A 452 0.04 0.53 -1.46
C SER A 452 1.29 1.23 -0.94
N GLU A 453 2.34 0.47 -0.58
CA GLU A 453 3.65 1.03 -0.24
C GLU A 453 4.44 1.43 -1.50
N ASN A 454 4.11 0.84 -2.67
CA ASN A 454 4.80 1.11 -3.92
C ASN A 454 4.55 2.56 -4.39
N THR A 455 5.56 3.15 -5.03
CA THR A 455 5.47 4.50 -5.62
C THR A 455 6.05 4.48 -7.01
N ASP A 456 5.63 5.42 -7.87
CA ASP A 456 6.22 5.61 -9.22
C ASP A 456 7.70 5.98 -9.19
N SER A 457 8.26 6.22 -8.01
CA SER A 457 9.67 6.50 -7.79
C SER A 457 10.47 5.29 -7.32
N TRP A 458 9.84 4.15 -7.04
CA TRP A 458 10.59 2.97 -6.61
C TRP A 458 11.38 2.36 -7.75
N SER A 459 12.61 1.98 -7.45
CA SER A 459 13.48 1.30 -8.38
C SER A 459 14.06 0.02 -7.79
N ILE A 460 14.36 -0.95 -8.65
CA ILE A 460 15.27 -2.04 -8.28
C ILE A 460 16.65 -1.69 -8.80
N VAL A 461 17.65 -1.77 -7.91
CA VAL A 461 19.06 -1.51 -8.24
C VAL A 461 19.85 -2.80 -8.14
N LEU A 462 20.61 -3.10 -9.19
CA LEU A 462 21.55 -4.21 -9.26
C LEU A 462 22.96 -3.72 -8.89
N HIS A 463 23.59 -4.44 -7.97
CA HIS A 463 24.92 -4.15 -7.45
C HIS A 463 25.88 -5.26 -7.84
N ALA A 464 26.94 -4.92 -8.57
CA ALA A 464 27.99 -5.86 -8.90
C ALA A 464 28.77 -6.27 -7.65
N VAL A 465 28.86 -7.57 -7.32
CA VAL A 465 29.60 -8.02 -6.13
C VAL A 465 31.09 -8.14 -6.47
N CYS A 466 31.88 -7.18 -5.99
CA CYS A 466 33.32 -7.05 -6.25
C CYS A 466 34.09 -7.23 -4.93
N GLY A 467 34.20 -8.48 -4.48
CA GLY A 467 34.76 -8.81 -3.17
C GLY A 467 33.85 -8.31 -2.04
N LYS A 468 34.30 -7.28 -1.30
CA LYS A 468 33.51 -6.65 -0.23
C LYS A 468 32.67 -5.47 -0.72
N GLU A 469 32.98 -4.94 -1.89
CA GLU A 469 32.30 -3.80 -2.48
C GLU A 469 31.13 -4.26 -3.35
N ALA A 470 30.10 -3.42 -3.43
CA ALA A 470 28.88 -3.70 -4.19
C ALA A 470 28.38 -2.44 -4.93
N PRO A 471 29.14 -1.89 -5.90
CA PRO A 471 28.73 -0.70 -6.64
C PRO A 471 27.42 -0.91 -7.41
N ARG A 472 26.61 0.14 -7.47
CA ARG A 472 25.34 0.19 -8.21
C ARG A 472 25.64 0.31 -9.71
N ILE A 473 25.38 -0.75 -10.48
CA ILE A 473 25.77 -0.80 -11.90
C ILE A 473 24.57 -0.65 -12.86
N SER A 474 23.39 -1.08 -12.44
CA SER A 474 22.18 -1.08 -13.27
C SER A 474 20.94 -0.86 -12.39
N CYS A 475 19.92 -0.20 -12.90
CA CYS A 475 18.70 0.08 -12.15
C CYS A 475 17.51 0.28 -13.09
N ALA A 476 16.31 -0.03 -12.60
CA ALA A 476 15.07 0.15 -13.33
C ALA A 476 13.95 0.63 -12.40
N VAL A 477 13.06 1.48 -12.92
CA VAL A 477 11.84 1.92 -12.21
C VAL A 477 10.72 0.90 -12.38
N GLY A 478 9.89 0.75 -11.35
CA GLY A 478 8.73 -0.12 -11.41
C GLY A 478 7.61 0.51 -12.23
N ALA A 479 7.10 -0.22 -13.22
CA ALA A 479 5.88 0.15 -13.94
C ALA A 479 4.77 -0.83 -13.57
N LYS A 480 3.59 -0.31 -13.22
CA LYS A 480 2.40 -1.14 -13.04
C LYS A 480 2.01 -1.77 -14.38
N SER A 481 1.75 -3.07 -14.38
CA SER A 481 1.29 -3.83 -15.53
C SER A 481 -0.14 -4.28 -15.25
N ASP A 482 -1.10 -3.74 -16.00
CA ASP A 482 -2.51 -4.08 -15.88
C ASP A 482 -2.81 -5.39 -16.61
N GLY A 483 -2.27 -6.51 -16.09
CA GLY A 483 -2.84 -7.86 -16.19
C GLY A 483 -3.38 -8.38 -17.54
N GLN A 484 -3.02 -7.83 -18.70
CA GLN A 484 -3.34 -8.46 -19.98
C GLN A 484 -2.42 -9.67 -20.14
N VAL A 485 -2.98 -10.83 -19.82
CA VAL A 485 -2.42 -12.13 -20.16
C VAL A 485 -2.33 -12.19 -21.68
N GLU A 486 -1.13 -11.97 -22.25
CA GLU A 486 -0.82 -12.48 -23.58
C GLU A 486 -0.79 -14.02 -23.48
N GLN A 487 -1.97 -14.62 -23.62
CA GLN A 487 -2.09 -16.02 -23.98
C GLN A 487 -1.68 -16.13 -25.45
N ASN A 488 -0.40 -16.44 -25.68
CA ASN A 488 0.02 -17.05 -26.93
C ASN A 488 -0.62 -18.44 -27.00
N ASP A 489 -1.84 -18.51 -27.53
CA ASP A 489 -2.45 -19.75 -28.01
C ASP A 489 -1.83 -20.11 -29.37
N PRO A 490 -1.05 -21.21 -29.48
CA PRO A 490 -0.45 -21.62 -30.72
C PRO A 490 -1.47 -22.38 -31.59
N THR A 491 -2.63 -21.78 -31.88
CA THR A 491 -3.59 -22.33 -32.86
C THR A 491 -4.41 -21.26 -33.58
N GLN A 492 -3.78 -20.43 -34.42
CA GLN A 492 -4.49 -19.77 -35.52
C GLN A 492 -3.64 -19.84 -36.80
N VAL A 493 -3.99 -20.78 -37.66
CA VAL A 493 -3.54 -20.85 -39.05
C VAL A 493 -4.14 -19.66 -39.80
N GLU A 494 -3.30 -18.83 -40.38
CA GLU A 494 -3.70 -17.74 -41.29
C GLU A 494 -4.60 -18.28 -42.41
N GLN A 495 -5.84 -17.77 -42.49
CA GLN A 495 -6.57 -17.69 -43.75
C GLN A 495 -6.36 -16.28 -44.31
N ASN A 496 -5.40 -16.18 -45.23
CA ASN A 496 -5.19 -15.01 -46.06
C ASN A 496 -6.29 -14.92 -47.12
N ASP A 497 -7.26 -14.02 -46.92
CA ASP A 497 -8.20 -13.61 -47.97
C ASP A 497 -7.50 -12.60 -48.91
N VAL A 498 -7.20 -13.08 -50.11
CA VAL A 498 -6.60 -12.33 -51.20
C VAL A 498 -7.68 -11.48 -51.88
N GLN A 499 -7.59 -10.16 -51.73
CA GLN A 499 -8.33 -9.21 -52.57
C GLN A 499 -7.69 -9.12 -53.97
N ALA A 500 -8.32 -9.77 -54.94
CA ALA A 500 -7.96 -9.69 -56.35
C ALA A 500 -8.37 -8.34 -56.96
N THR A 501 -7.40 -7.61 -57.51
CA THR A 501 -7.62 -6.51 -58.46
C THR A 501 -7.48 -7.05 -59.89
N VAL A 502 -8.45 -6.72 -60.74
CA VAL A 502 -8.51 -7.13 -62.15
C VAL A 502 -8.19 -5.94 -63.05
N SER A 503 -7.24 -6.10 -63.97
CA SER A 503 -7.21 -5.41 -65.28
C SER A 503 -6.19 -6.05 -66.24
N PRO A 504 -6.32 -5.86 -67.56
CA PRO A 504 -6.39 -7.00 -68.46
C PRO A 504 -5.28 -7.08 -69.51
N ASP A 505 -5.27 -8.26 -70.14
CA ASP A 505 -5.04 -8.54 -71.56
C ASP A 505 -3.60 -8.71 -72.08
N CYS A 506 -3.37 -9.88 -72.69
CA CYS A 506 -2.77 -10.06 -74.02
C CYS A 506 -2.74 -11.56 -74.38
N GLY A 507 -3.82 -12.05 -75.00
CA GLY A 507 -3.85 -13.35 -75.67
C GLY A 507 -3.64 -13.22 -77.19
N VAL A 508 -2.50 -13.73 -77.68
CA VAL A 508 -2.16 -13.80 -79.11
C VAL A 508 -2.95 -14.94 -79.79
N LYS A 509 -3.41 -14.67 -81.02
CA LYS A 509 -4.12 -15.57 -81.93
C LYS A 509 -3.38 -16.87 -82.24
N MET A 510 -4.14 -17.95 -82.43
CA MET A 510 -4.01 -18.83 -83.61
C MET A 510 -5.41 -19.25 -84.10
N ASP A 511 -5.52 -19.24 -85.43
CA ASP A 511 -6.59 -19.63 -86.37
C ASP A 511 -7.94 -18.89 -86.40
#